data_AF-A0A486QBK6-F1
#
_entry.id   AF-A0A486QBK6-F1
#
_cell.length_a   1.000
_cell.length_b   1.000
_cell.length_c   1.000
_cell.angle_alpha   90.00
_cell.angle_beta   90.00
_cell.angle_gamma   90.00
#
_symmetry.space_group_name_H-M   'P 1'
#
loop_
_entity.id
_entity.type
_entity.pdbx_description
1 polymer ?
#
loop_
_entity_poly.entity_id
_entity_poly.type
_entity_poly.pdbx_seq_one_letter_code
_entity_poly.pdbx_strand_id
1 'polypeptide(L)'
;MEFVDYNEFGQTDKSYFSFSEVDEKTGWSGIGFMKVIMLLAIASFSFNSEATSTFDQFNIGSKLNERVRSNNIVYSEKDLKGVKSPILILSSKLQHEFGFKKAQWASILNVERKTLYNWEEKPDSTPHAKVMINLEVLKHFSEEIDNGHAPFISKMTFGKGRKDEFTQAFTRQPLSIESMVSAYEKYYTEIDGFYKRQLLS
;
A
#
# COMPACT_ATOMS: atom_id res chain seq x y z
N MET A 1 -57.82 -57.87 -15.89
CA MET A 1 -57.01 -57.24 -16.94
C MET A 1 -56.54 -55.92 -16.38
N GLU A 2 -55.27 -55.86 -15.97
CA GLU A 2 -54.17 -55.29 -16.78
C GLU A 2 -54.24 -53.76 -16.77
N PHE A 3 -53.25 -52.94 -16.41
CA PHE A 3 -51.82 -53.08 -16.08
C PHE A 3 -51.38 -51.77 -15.38
N VAL A 4 -50.50 -51.87 -14.35
CA VAL A 4 -49.22 -51.14 -14.08
C VAL A 4 -49.20 -49.62 -14.37
N ASP A 5 -49.10 -48.73 -13.38
CA ASP A 5 -47.96 -48.33 -12.50
C ASP A 5 -46.84 -47.50 -13.20
N TYR A 6 -46.53 -46.32 -12.64
CA TYR A 6 -45.20 -45.92 -12.15
C TYR A 6 -44.97 -44.41 -12.10
N ASN A 7 -44.74 -43.95 -10.86
CA ASN A 7 -43.83 -42.87 -10.42
C ASN A 7 -44.26 -41.40 -10.68
N GLU A 8 -44.28 -40.49 -9.70
CA GLU A 8 -43.52 -40.44 -8.44
C GLU A 8 -44.42 -40.22 -7.20
N PHE A 9 -44.37 -41.23 -6.33
CA PHE A 9 -44.39 -41.10 -4.86
C PHE A 9 -43.42 -40.01 -4.40
N GLY A 10 -43.58 -39.37 -3.24
CA GLY A 10 -44.43 -39.65 -2.11
C GLY A 10 -44.03 -38.65 -1.00
N GLN A 11 -45.03 -38.10 -0.31
CA GLN A 11 -45.31 -38.45 1.08
C GLN A 11 -44.32 -37.82 2.07
N THR A 12 -44.68 -36.69 2.69
CA THR A 12 -45.54 -36.57 3.88
C THR A 12 -44.86 -36.94 5.18
N ASP A 13 -45.16 -36.09 6.15
CA ASP A 13 -45.22 -36.32 7.59
C ASP A 13 -43.97 -36.01 8.44
N LYS A 14 -44.18 -34.99 9.30
CA LYS A 14 -44.13 -35.06 10.77
C LYS A 14 -42.90 -35.79 11.33
N SER A 15 -42.11 -35.29 12.27
CA SER A 15 -42.33 -34.34 13.38
C SER A 15 -41.16 -34.57 14.35
N TYR A 16 -41.04 -33.70 15.35
CA TYR A 16 -40.25 -33.85 16.59
C TYR A 16 -38.76 -33.50 16.56
N PHE A 17 -38.53 -32.28 17.05
CA PHE A 17 -37.59 -31.96 18.13
C PHE A 17 -36.77 -33.13 18.71
N SER A 18 -35.46 -32.94 18.74
CA SER A 18 -34.72 -33.10 19.99
C SER A 18 -33.74 -31.96 20.14
N PHE A 19 -33.96 -31.18 21.20
CA PHE A 19 -33.05 -30.16 21.71
C PHE A 19 -32.13 -30.81 22.75
N SER A 20 -31.12 -30.04 23.14
CA SER A 20 -30.15 -30.24 24.23
C SER A 20 -29.04 -31.26 23.99
N GLU A 21 -27.84 -30.74 23.78
CA GLU A 21 -26.99 -30.52 24.95
C GLU A 21 -26.38 -29.11 24.89
N VAL A 22 -26.78 -28.31 25.88
CA VAL A 22 -26.21 -27.00 26.21
C VAL A 22 -25.40 -27.23 27.47
N ASP A 23 -24.09 -26.96 27.41
CA ASP A 23 -23.33 -26.30 28.48
C ASP A 23 -21.93 -25.98 27.91
N GLU A 24 -21.25 -24.86 28.14
CA GLU A 24 -21.40 -23.88 29.21
C GLU A 24 -20.61 -22.60 28.81
N LYS A 25 -21.25 -21.41 28.92
CA LYS A 25 -20.67 -20.08 29.22
C LYS A 25 -19.53 -19.56 28.30
N THR A 26 -19.72 -18.62 27.38
CA THR A 26 -20.10 -17.19 27.52
C THR A 26 -19.91 -16.61 26.10
N GLY A 27 -20.64 -15.68 25.51
CA GLY A 27 -21.78 -14.85 25.84
C GLY A 27 -21.89 -13.86 24.67
N TRP A 28 -23.13 -13.59 24.24
CA TRP A 28 -23.55 -12.50 23.33
C TRP A 28 -23.39 -12.73 21.82
N SER A 29 -24.45 -13.33 21.28
CA SER A 29 -24.95 -13.09 19.94
C SER A 29 -25.36 -11.63 19.72
N GLY A 30 -25.16 -11.15 18.50
CA GLY A 30 -26.17 -10.41 17.77
C GLY A 30 -26.18 -8.89 17.91
N ILE A 31 -26.75 -8.31 16.86
CA ILE A 31 -27.17 -6.92 16.68
C ILE A 31 -26.11 -6.09 15.93
N GLY A 32 -26.42 -5.86 14.66
CA GLY A 32 -25.73 -4.88 13.83
C GLY A 32 -25.87 -3.50 14.43
N PHE A 33 -24.72 -2.84 14.61
CA PHE A 33 -24.66 -1.46 15.06
C PHE A 33 -24.34 -0.54 13.88
N MET A 34 -25.38 0.17 13.43
CA MET A 34 -25.27 1.44 12.71
C MET A 34 -24.28 2.35 13.44
N LYS A 35 -23.19 2.75 12.77
CA LYS A 35 -22.36 3.87 13.25
C LYS A 35 -22.83 5.16 12.58
N VAL A 36 -23.53 5.93 13.40
CA VAL A 36 -23.96 7.31 13.20
C VAL A 36 -22.76 8.20 12.87
N ILE A 37 -22.83 8.92 11.75
CA ILE A 37 -21.92 10.04 11.46
C ILE A 37 -22.42 11.25 12.25
N MET A 38 -21.67 11.67 13.27
CA MET A 38 -21.92 12.90 14.00
C MET A 38 -20.99 14.00 13.46
N LEU A 39 -21.56 15.01 12.81
CA LEU A 39 -20.90 16.26 12.44
C LEU A 39 -20.61 17.06 13.72
N LEU A 40 -19.32 17.27 14.03
CA LEU A 40 -18.91 18.26 15.03
C LEU A 40 -18.36 19.50 14.33
N ALA A 41 -19.04 20.61 14.52
CA ALA A 41 -18.56 21.94 14.18
C ALA A 41 -17.39 22.31 15.10
N ILE A 42 -16.24 22.66 14.53
CA ILE A 42 -15.12 23.24 15.28
C ILE A 42 -15.28 24.75 15.25
N ALA A 43 -15.79 25.30 16.34
CA ALA A 43 -15.67 26.70 16.68
C ALA A 43 -14.21 26.99 17.10
N SER A 44 -13.69 28.09 16.56
CA SER A 44 -12.36 28.64 16.78
C SER A 44 -12.05 28.91 18.26
N PHE A 45 -10.97 28.32 18.77
CA PHE A 45 -10.23 28.81 19.93
C PHE A 45 -8.81 29.17 19.50
N SER A 46 -8.54 30.47 19.46
CA SER A 46 -7.20 31.00 19.49
C SER A 46 -6.63 30.82 20.89
N PHE A 47 -5.56 30.04 21.02
CA PHE A 47 -4.61 30.18 22.12
C PHE A 47 -3.21 30.29 21.52
N ASN A 48 -2.60 31.45 21.71
CA ASN A 48 -1.17 31.63 21.63
C ASN A 48 -0.53 30.85 22.76
N SER A 49 0.38 29.93 22.44
CA SER A 49 1.46 29.56 23.33
C SER A 49 2.76 29.65 22.55
N GLU A 50 3.46 30.75 22.78
CA GLU A 50 4.86 30.94 22.47
C GLU A 50 5.68 29.96 23.33
N ALA A 51 6.33 28.99 22.69
CA ALA A 51 7.50 28.29 23.22
C ALA A 51 8.28 27.70 22.05
N THR A 52 9.47 28.25 21.86
CA THR A 52 10.49 27.87 20.89
C THR A 52 10.91 26.40 21.02
N SER A 53 10.87 25.66 19.92
CA SER A 53 11.99 24.78 19.56
C SER A 53 12.02 24.63 18.05
N THR A 54 12.83 25.45 17.40
CA THR A 54 13.23 25.26 16.01
C THR A 54 14.13 24.02 15.99
N PHE A 55 13.53 22.84 15.89
CA PHE A 55 14.27 21.63 15.59
C PHE A 55 14.38 21.56 14.07
N ASP A 56 15.61 21.55 13.56
CA ASP A 56 15.98 21.53 12.13
C ASP A 56 15.48 20.26 11.42
N GLN A 57 14.18 20.16 11.18
CA GLN A 57 13.55 19.06 10.43
C GLN A 57 13.88 19.13 8.93
N PHE A 58 14.22 20.32 8.42
CA PHE A 58 14.59 20.52 7.02
C PHE A 58 15.98 19.97 6.63
N ASN A 59 16.86 19.70 7.61
CA ASN A 59 18.23 19.26 7.34
C ASN A 59 18.40 17.73 7.41
N ILE A 60 17.37 17.01 7.86
CA ILE A 60 17.36 15.53 7.94
C ILE A 60 16.92 14.93 6.60
N GLY A 61 15.93 15.53 5.94
CA GLY A 61 15.50 15.11 4.60
C GLY A 61 16.61 15.17 3.56
N SER A 62 17.50 16.15 3.63
CA SER A 62 18.66 16.28 2.74
C SER A 62 19.71 15.20 3.00
N LYS A 63 20.02 14.87 4.27
CA LYS A 63 21.01 13.84 4.64
C LYS A 63 20.57 12.41 4.34
N LEU A 64 19.28 12.10 4.48
CA LEU A 64 18.75 10.78 4.09
C LEU A 64 18.85 10.56 2.57
N ASN A 65 18.64 11.63 1.80
CA ASN A 65 18.76 11.63 0.34
C ASN A 65 20.21 11.40 -0.11
N GLU A 66 21.18 11.91 0.65
CA GLU A 66 22.61 11.78 0.34
C GLU A 66 23.17 10.38 0.65
N ARG A 67 22.69 9.72 1.72
CA ARG A 67 23.16 8.37 2.10
C ARG A 67 22.53 7.26 1.25
N VAL A 68 21.29 7.43 0.76
CA VAL A 68 20.68 6.52 -0.22
C VAL A 68 21.39 6.63 -1.59
N ARG A 69 21.94 7.80 -1.91
CA ARG A 69 22.78 8.05 -3.09
C ARG A 69 24.06 7.22 -3.13
N SER A 70 24.60 6.78 -1.99
CA SER A 70 25.91 6.10 -1.94
C SER A 70 25.87 4.64 -2.39
N ASN A 71 24.69 4.02 -2.55
CA ASN A 71 24.54 2.61 -2.94
C ASN A 71 23.70 2.37 -4.19
N ASN A 72 23.30 3.42 -4.91
CA ASN A 72 22.58 3.32 -6.18
C ASN A 72 23.11 4.36 -7.16
N ILE A 73 23.24 3.93 -8.42
CA ILE A 73 23.58 4.73 -9.60
C ILE A 73 23.01 6.15 -9.45
N VAL A 74 23.91 7.12 -9.29
CA VAL A 74 23.61 8.55 -9.22
C VAL A 74 23.09 8.95 -10.59
N TYR A 75 21.76 9.02 -10.76
CA TYR A 75 21.22 9.86 -11.82
C TYR A 75 21.43 11.31 -11.35
N SER A 76 22.37 11.98 -12.02
CA SER A 76 22.65 13.38 -11.79
C SER A 76 21.48 14.18 -12.33
N GLU A 77 21.00 15.14 -11.56
CA GLU A 77 20.03 16.16 -12.02
C GLU A 77 20.55 16.91 -13.27
N LYS A 78 21.87 16.86 -13.53
CA LYS A 78 22.52 17.40 -14.73
C LYS A 78 22.29 16.57 -16.01
N ASP A 79 21.71 15.37 -15.93
CA ASP A 79 21.37 14.54 -17.10
C ASP A 79 19.94 14.80 -17.63
N LEU A 80 19.25 15.84 -17.12
CA LEU A 80 17.86 16.21 -17.46
C LEU A 80 17.77 17.18 -18.66
N LYS A 81 18.49 16.94 -19.76
CA LYS A 81 18.26 17.67 -21.02
C LYS A 81 17.19 16.99 -21.86
N GLY A 82 16.02 17.63 -21.95
CA GLY A 82 14.88 17.21 -22.78
C GLY A 82 13.58 17.21 -21.98
N VAL A 83 12.48 17.67 -22.59
CA VAL A 83 11.14 17.63 -21.97
C VAL A 83 10.80 16.18 -21.67
N LYS A 84 11.02 15.74 -20.43
CA LYS A 84 10.65 14.40 -19.99
C LYS A 84 9.14 14.35 -19.87
N SER A 85 8.52 13.32 -20.44
CA SER A 85 7.08 13.08 -20.26
C SER A 85 6.71 13.16 -18.78
N PRO A 86 5.60 13.83 -18.40
CA PRO A 86 5.14 13.93 -17.02
C PRO A 86 5.07 12.56 -16.31
N ILE A 87 4.81 11.50 -17.07
CA ILE A 87 4.73 10.13 -16.55
C ILE A 87 6.11 9.61 -16.17
N LEU A 88 7.13 9.86 -16.99
CA LEU A 88 8.51 9.48 -16.67
C LEU A 88 8.97 10.20 -15.40
N ILE A 89 8.62 11.49 -15.26
CA ILE A 89 8.93 12.28 -14.06
C ILE A 89 8.26 11.66 -12.83
N LEU A 90 6.95 11.38 -12.89
CA LEU A 90 6.22 10.76 -11.78
C LEU A 90 6.79 9.38 -11.42
N SER A 91 7.03 8.55 -12.43
CA SER A 91 7.58 7.20 -12.25
C SER A 91 8.95 7.24 -11.59
N SER A 92 9.87 8.07 -12.10
CA SER A 92 11.20 8.23 -11.51
C SER A 92 11.15 8.80 -10.09
N LYS A 93 10.25 9.76 -9.83
CA LYS A 93 10.06 10.32 -8.49
C LYS A 93 9.65 9.24 -7.50
N LEU A 94 8.56 8.53 -7.77
CA LEU A 94 8.03 7.49 -6.88
C LEU A 94 9.03 6.33 -6.70
N GLN A 95 9.69 5.91 -7.79
CA GLN A 95 10.73 4.88 -7.71
C GLN A 95 11.83 5.26 -6.71
N HIS A 96 12.32 6.49 -6.82
CA HIS A 96 13.37 7.01 -5.95
C HIS A 96 12.88 7.17 -4.50
N GLU A 97 11.69 7.74 -4.32
CA GLU A 97 11.06 7.97 -3.03
C GLU A 97 10.91 6.67 -2.22
N PHE A 98 10.45 5.59 -2.85
CA PHE A 98 10.32 4.29 -2.19
C PHE A 98 11.64 3.48 -2.09
N GLY A 99 12.73 3.97 -2.69
CA GLY A 99 14.03 3.29 -2.70
C GLY A 99 14.09 2.04 -3.59
N PHE A 100 13.22 1.90 -4.60
CA PHE A 100 13.20 0.72 -5.46
C PHE A 100 14.30 0.73 -6.53
N LYS A 101 14.95 -0.41 -6.70
CA LYS A 101 15.83 -0.65 -7.86
C LYS A 101 14.99 -0.81 -9.12
N LYS A 102 15.55 -0.48 -10.29
CA LYS A 102 14.84 -0.53 -11.58
C LYS A 102 14.18 -1.89 -11.88
N ALA A 103 14.82 -3.00 -11.51
CA ALA A 103 14.22 -4.33 -11.67
C ALA A 103 13.02 -4.59 -10.75
N GLN A 104 13.06 -4.09 -9.51
CA GLN A 104 11.96 -4.17 -8.56
C GLN A 104 10.80 -3.28 -9.04
N TRP A 105 11.12 -2.08 -9.52
CA TRP A 105 10.16 -1.14 -10.07
C TRP A 105 9.40 -1.72 -11.27
N ALA A 106 10.09 -2.41 -12.17
CA ALA A 106 9.46 -3.12 -13.29
C ALA A 106 8.44 -4.17 -12.81
N SER A 107 8.77 -4.89 -11.73
CA SER A 107 7.84 -5.86 -11.12
C SER A 107 6.60 -5.20 -10.53
N ILE A 108 6.75 -4.04 -9.87
CA ILE A 108 5.64 -3.31 -9.27
C ILE A 108 4.70 -2.75 -10.34
N LEU A 109 5.27 -2.13 -11.38
CA LEU A 109 4.49 -1.60 -12.50
C LEU A 109 3.96 -2.68 -13.44
N ASN A 110 4.34 -3.94 -13.22
CA ASN A 110 3.98 -5.09 -14.05
C ASN A 110 4.35 -4.88 -15.53
N VAL A 111 5.61 -4.49 -15.76
CA VAL A 111 6.20 -4.30 -17.09
C VAL A 111 7.56 -5.01 -17.18
N GLU A 112 8.03 -5.23 -18.39
CA GLU A 112 9.39 -5.73 -18.60
C GLU A 112 10.43 -4.66 -18.25
N ARG A 113 11.58 -5.05 -17.69
CA ARG A 113 12.64 -4.11 -17.31
C ARG A 113 13.14 -3.27 -18.50
N LYS A 114 13.19 -3.84 -19.71
CA LYS A 114 13.58 -3.11 -20.94
C LYS A 114 12.61 -1.98 -21.28
N THR A 115 11.33 -2.11 -20.91
CA THR A 115 10.31 -1.08 -21.12
C THR A 115 10.67 0.21 -20.37
N LEU A 116 11.21 0.09 -19.15
CA LEU A 116 11.64 1.25 -18.37
C LEU A 116 12.82 1.99 -19.02
N TYR A 117 13.78 1.27 -19.61
CA TYR A 117 14.89 1.90 -20.35
C TYR A 117 14.40 2.58 -21.62
N ASN A 118 13.47 1.94 -22.35
CA ASN A 118 12.87 2.54 -23.54
C ASN A 118 12.15 3.85 -23.25
N TRP A 119 11.48 3.99 -22.09
CA TRP A 119 10.82 5.23 -21.69
C TRP A 119 11.81 6.37 -21.41
N GLU A 120 12.99 6.05 -20.89
CA GLU A 120 14.05 7.02 -20.64
C GLU A 120 14.70 7.50 -21.95
N GLU A 121 14.89 6.59 -22.91
CA GLU A 121 15.47 6.90 -24.22
C GLU A 121 14.47 7.57 -25.19
N LYS A 122 13.17 7.28 -25.04
CA LYS A 122 12.09 7.79 -25.90
C LYS A 122 10.98 8.42 -25.05
N PRO A 123 11.14 9.69 -24.62
CA PRO A 123 10.21 10.36 -23.72
C PRO A 123 8.79 10.48 -24.26
N ASP A 124 8.62 10.46 -25.60
CA ASP A 124 7.32 10.58 -26.27
C ASP A 124 6.53 9.26 -26.30
N SER A 125 7.11 8.16 -25.80
CA SER A 125 6.41 6.88 -25.74
C SER A 125 5.31 6.91 -24.67
N THR A 126 4.06 6.71 -25.10
CA THR A 126 2.91 6.65 -24.20
C THR A 126 2.90 5.32 -23.43
N PRO A 127 3.00 5.33 -22.09
CA PRO A 127 2.89 4.12 -21.28
C PRO A 127 1.50 3.50 -21.41
N HIS A 128 1.43 2.18 -21.23
CA HIS A 128 0.14 1.47 -21.22
C HIS A 128 -0.75 2.00 -20.08
N ALA A 129 -2.07 2.09 -20.29
CA ALA A 129 -3.01 2.63 -19.29
C ALA A 129 -2.89 1.98 -17.90
N LYS A 130 -2.63 0.66 -17.86
CA LYS A 130 -2.35 -0.08 -16.62
C LYS A 130 -1.20 0.50 -15.79
N VAL A 131 -0.14 1.01 -16.44
CA VAL A 131 0.99 1.64 -15.74
C VAL A 131 0.54 2.92 -15.06
N MET A 132 -0.30 3.72 -15.72
CA MET A 132 -0.83 4.96 -15.16
C MET A 132 -1.65 4.68 -13.89
N ILE A 133 -2.54 3.69 -13.95
CA ILE A 133 -3.33 3.26 -12.80
C ILE A 133 -2.41 2.83 -11.65
N ASN A 134 -1.37 2.03 -11.94
CA ASN A 134 -0.43 1.59 -10.92
C ASN A 134 0.36 2.76 -10.30
N LEU A 135 0.78 3.74 -11.11
CA LEU A 135 1.49 4.93 -10.62
C LEU A 135 0.59 5.82 -9.76
N GLU A 136 -0.69 5.93 -10.10
CA GLU A 136 -1.67 6.69 -9.31
C GLU A 136 -1.92 6.04 -7.95
N VAL A 137 -2.09 4.71 -7.90
CA VAL A 137 -2.19 3.96 -6.64
C VAL A 137 -0.95 4.16 -5.78
N LEU A 138 0.24 4.08 -6.36
CA LEU A 138 1.51 4.28 -5.64
C LEU A 138 1.67 5.73 -5.15
N LYS A 139 1.22 6.71 -5.92
CA LYS A 139 1.19 8.12 -5.51
C LYS A 139 0.28 8.31 -4.31
N HIS A 140 -0.94 7.77 -4.34
CA HIS A 140 -1.82 7.85 -3.19
C HIS A 140 -1.25 7.13 -1.97
N PHE A 141 -0.66 5.95 -2.15
CA PHE A 141 0.02 5.29 -1.04
C PHE A 141 1.16 6.14 -0.44
N SER A 142 1.93 6.88 -1.24
CA SER A 142 2.97 7.78 -0.72
C SER A 142 2.41 8.92 0.14
N GLU A 143 1.16 9.31 -0.10
CA GLU A 143 0.46 10.37 0.64
C GLU A 143 -0.12 9.85 1.98
N GLU A 144 -0.33 8.53 2.11
CA GLU A 144 -0.90 7.88 3.30
C GLU A 144 0.14 7.46 4.36
N ILE A 145 1.43 7.50 4.04
CA ILE A 145 2.50 7.05 4.94
C ILE A 145 3.26 8.23 5.57
N ASP A 146 3.82 7.98 6.75
CA ASP A 146 4.55 9.01 7.50
C ASP A 146 5.80 9.45 6.75
N ASN A 147 6.12 10.74 6.89
CA ASN A 147 7.30 11.34 6.30
C ASN A 147 8.57 10.58 6.70
N GLY A 148 9.36 10.19 5.71
CA GLY A 148 10.61 9.44 5.91
C GLY A 148 10.46 7.92 5.94
N HIS A 149 9.24 7.37 5.93
CA HIS A 149 9.02 5.92 5.86
C HIS A 149 9.21 5.33 4.45
N ALA A 150 8.92 6.13 3.40
CA ALA A 150 8.93 5.67 2.02
C ALA A 150 10.20 4.89 1.60
N PRO A 151 11.44 5.33 1.92
CA PRO A 151 12.65 4.62 1.50
C PRO A 151 12.76 3.18 2.02
N PHE A 152 12.08 2.84 3.12
CA PHE A 152 12.12 1.52 3.73
C PHE A 152 11.12 0.53 3.12
N ILE A 153 10.18 1.00 2.32
CA ILE A 153 9.20 0.15 1.63
C ILE A 153 9.93 -0.87 0.75
N SER A 154 10.95 -0.44 -0.01
CA SER A 154 11.79 -1.35 -0.79
C SER A 154 12.42 -2.49 0.01
N LYS A 155 12.81 -2.22 1.25
CA LYS A 155 13.39 -3.21 2.16
C LYS A 155 12.33 -4.18 2.67
N MET A 156 11.13 -3.70 2.98
CA MET A 156 10.01 -4.53 3.40
C MET A 156 9.51 -5.44 2.28
N THR A 157 9.53 -4.97 1.02
CA THR A 157 9.04 -5.71 -0.14
C THR A 157 10.08 -6.69 -0.71
N PHE A 158 11.34 -6.29 -0.84
CA PHE A 158 12.36 -7.07 -1.57
C PHE A 158 13.67 -7.31 -0.81
N GLY A 159 13.79 -6.77 0.41
CA GLY A 159 15.00 -6.89 1.22
C GLY A 159 15.19 -8.27 1.87
N LYS A 160 16.32 -8.41 2.58
CA LYS A 160 16.54 -9.57 3.46
C LYS A 160 15.57 -9.47 4.64
N GLY A 161 14.78 -10.52 4.86
CA GLY A 161 13.69 -10.50 5.85
C GLY A 161 12.43 -9.77 5.39
N ARG A 162 12.24 -9.64 4.07
CA ARG A 162 11.01 -9.10 3.46
C ARG A 162 9.76 -9.75 4.07
N LYS A 163 8.67 -9.00 4.06
CA LYS A 163 7.35 -9.49 4.47
C LYS A 163 6.57 -9.93 3.24
N ASP A 164 5.98 -11.10 3.30
CA ASP A 164 5.25 -11.65 2.17
C ASP A 164 4.02 -10.80 1.85
N GLU A 165 3.39 -10.20 2.85
CA GLU A 165 2.27 -9.27 2.70
C GLU A 165 2.67 -8.00 1.95
N PHE A 166 3.86 -7.45 2.24
CA PHE A 166 4.42 -6.35 1.44
C PHE A 166 4.73 -6.79 0.02
N THR A 167 5.31 -7.97 -0.15
CA THR A 167 5.60 -8.50 -1.49
C THR A 167 4.30 -8.62 -2.29
N GLN A 168 3.26 -9.18 -1.69
CA GLN A 168 1.95 -9.35 -2.31
C GLN A 168 1.28 -8.01 -2.62
N ALA A 169 1.21 -7.09 -1.66
CA ALA A 169 0.56 -5.80 -1.84
C ALA A 169 1.18 -4.94 -2.96
N PHE A 170 2.49 -5.06 -3.17
CA PHE A 170 3.23 -4.26 -4.16
C PHE A 170 3.46 -4.94 -5.50
N THR A 171 3.20 -6.26 -5.63
CA THR A 171 3.45 -6.98 -6.89
C THR A 171 2.23 -7.67 -7.47
N ARG A 172 1.22 -8.00 -6.64
CA ARG A 172 -0.02 -8.60 -7.11
C ARG A 172 -0.87 -7.56 -7.84
N GLN A 173 -1.37 -7.93 -9.01
CA GLN A 173 -2.18 -7.05 -9.84
C GLN A 173 -3.67 -7.40 -9.72
N PRO A 174 -4.58 -6.42 -9.79
CA PRO A 174 -4.31 -4.97 -9.78
C PRO A 174 -3.73 -4.50 -8.43
N LEU A 175 -2.95 -3.42 -8.44
CA LEU A 175 -2.50 -2.80 -7.19
C LEU A 175 -3.72 -2.25 -6.43
N SER A 176 -3.70 -2.41 -5.11
CA SER A 176 -4.75 -1.94 -4.20
C SER A 176 -4.11 -1.09 -3.13
N ILE A 177 -4.58 0.15 -3.00
CA ILE A 177 -4.13 1.07 -1.96
C ILE A 177 -4.45 0.49 -0.57
N GLU A 178 -5.62 -0.13 -0.41
CA GLU A 178 -6.07 -0.73 0.84
C GLU A 178 -5.12 -1.85 1.29
N SER A 179 -4.67 -2.68 0.34
CA SER A 179 -3.71 -3.76 0.61
C SER A 179 -2.34 -3.21 1.02
N MET A 180 -1.88 -2.13 0.37
CA MET A 180 -0.61 -1.48 0.71
C MET A 180 -0.66 -0.80 2.08
N VAL A 181 -1.72 -0.05 2.37
CA VAL A 181 -1.93 0.62 3.66
C VAL A 181 -2.07 -0.43 4.77
N SER A 182 -2.85 -1.49 4.57
CA SER A 182 -2.99 -2.56 5.56
C SER A 182 -1.65 -3.27 5.86
N ALA A 183 -0.83 -3.52 4.84
CA ALA A 183 0.52 -4.05 5.04
C ALA A 183 1.42 -3.06 5.79
N TYR A 184 1.33 -1.76 5.47
CA TYR A 184 2.06 -0.70 6.16
C TYR A 184 1.69 -0.61 7.64
N GLU A 185 0.41 -0.53 7.97
CA GLU A 185 -0.07 -0.45 9.36
C GLU A 185 0.36 -1.67 10.16
N LYS A 186 0.25 -2.88 9.58
CA LYS A 186 0.65 -4.13 10.22
C LYS A 186 2.12 -4.12 10.65
N TYR A 187 3.01 -3.52 9.86
CA TYR A 187 4.45 -3.48 10.12
C TYR A 187 4.97 -2.08 10.46
N TYR A 188 4.09 -1.17 10.85
CA TYR A 188 4.42 0.23 11.12
C TYR A 188 5.61 0.37 12.07
N THR A 189 5.57 -0.34 13.21
CA THR A 189 6.62 -0.29 14.24
C THR A 189 7.98 -0.76 13.71
N GLU A 190 8.02 -1.70 12.76
CA GLU A 190 9.27 -2.18 12.16
C GLU A 190 9.87 -1.12 11.22
N ILE A 191 9.01 -0.46 10.45
CA ILE A 191 9.37 0.63 9.53
C ILE A 191 9.86 1.86 10.31
N ASP A 192 9.09 2.30 11.30
CA ASP A 192 9.47 3.39 12.21
C ASP A 192 10.79 3.07 12.92
N GLY A 193 10.98 1.81 13.32
CA GLY A 193 12.25 1.33 13.87
C GLY A 193 13.43 1.48 12.89
N PHE A 194 13.24 1.20 11.59
CA PHE A 194 14.28 1.46 10.59
C PHE A 194 14.56 2.94 10.43
N TYR A 195 13.52 3.76 10.37
CA TYR A 195 13.64 5.22 10.25
C TYR A 195 14.43 5.80 11.41
N LYS A 196 14.02 5.53 12.66
CA LYS A 196 14.70 6.02 13.87
C LYS A 196 16.16 5.59 13.95
N ARG A 197 16.48 4.33 13.61
CA ARG A 197 17.88 3.86 13.57
C ARG A 197 18.72 4.59 12.53
N GLN A 198 18.14 4.91 11.38
CA GLN A 198 18.85 5.66 10.35
C GLN A 198 19.13 7.11 10.77
N LEU A 199 18.27 7.72 11.60
CA LEU A 199 18.51 9.05 12.17
C LEU A 199 19.65 9.10 13.19
N LEU A 200 19.92 7.97 13.86
CA LEU A 200 20.97 7.82 14.87
C LEU A 200 22.33 7.40 14.29
N SER A 201 22.37 7.00 13.01
CA SER A 201 23.56 6.52 12.31
C SER A 201 24.27 7.62 11.56
#